data_AF-A0A7L4P8N8-F1
#
_entry.id   AF-A0A7L4P8N8-F1
#
_cell.length_a   1.000
_cell.length_b   1.000
_cell.length_c   1.000
_cell.angle_alpha   90.00
_cell.angle_beta   90.00
_cell.angle_gamma   90.00
#
_symmetry.space_group_name_H-M   'P 1'
#
loop_
_entity.id
_entity.type
_entity.pdbx_description
1 polymer ?
#
loop_
_entity_poly.entity_id
_entity_poly.type
_entity_poly.pdbx_seq_one_letter_code
_entity_poly.pdbx_strand_id
1 'polypeptide(L)'
;MRGVHTVAVVLEIAQLYPGPLAGRLLREWGFRVVKVEPPGGDPLRRLSPTLYQWLNEGKEVVYLDLRLAEDRGRVLDLAKAARAVLTSFRRGTAERLGISYEAVKEVNSDVFYVALVGYREGDLPGHDINFAGLAGLIADKPTIPQCVDVASGLMAAFAVAAAVASGRRGYVEIPMENVAYMLNLLNFAALRDLGALPLDGRYPFYNVYKCASGLVALGAVEEKFWRRFCDVIGREDLKERMYDPTAVDEVRREVERRGCGELISAAERLEVPLSPVRDIVEASGRLPPLGELFGGRTQAGQRIKAHSPYEIVSRSDKELVEALNRQLNYELRNAYLYLSMAAYFDGLSLGGFAHFFKVQANEELKHALRFYNHLVERGWKVELYDIPKPKSGWGSVLEAVEDFYNAEVENTKRIWELVDLAKAKGDKATESFLKWFVDEQVEEEKLAAELLAKVKLAKDSPAALLTLDNLLAQRKE
;
A
#
# COMPACT_ATOMS: atom_id res chain seq x y z
N MET A 1 6.20 18.97 18.27
CA MET A 1 6.42 17.55 18.60
C MET A 1 5.28 16.73 17.99
N ARG A 2 5.47 16.17 16.78
CA ARG A 2 4.54 15.16 16.25
C ARG A 2 5.00 13.82 16.81
N GLY A 3 4.16 13.21 17.64
CA GLY A 3 4.48 11.98 18.34
C GLY A 3 4.77 10.84 17.37
N VAL A 4 5.62 9.91 17.82
CA VAL A 4 5.84 8.58 17.22
C VAL A 4 4.51 8.05 16.70
N HIS A 5 4.39 7.80 15.39
CA HIS A 5 3.18 7.22 14.80
C HIS A 5 2.99 5.82 15.37
N THR A 6 2.25 5.69 16.46
CA THR A 6 1.82 4.40 16.99
C THR A 6 0.90 3.75 15.96
N VAL A 7 1.31 2.60 15.44
CA VAL A 7 0.52 1.82 14.50
C VAL A 7 -0.82 1.45 15.16
N ALA A 8 -1.93 1.86 14.54
CA ALA A 8 -3.26 1.58 15.07
C ALA A 8 -3.54 0.07 15.03
N VAL A 9 -4.02 -0.47 16.16
CA VAL A 9 -4.35 -1.90 16.32
C VAL A 9 -5.84 -2.13 16.03
N VAL A 10 -6.15 -3.17 15.27
CA VAL A 10 -7.52 -3.65 15.01
C VAL A 10 -7.64 -5.07 15.53
N LEU A 11 -8.63 -5.33 16.37
CA LEU A 11 -8.99 -6.65 16.85
C LEU A 11 -10.10 -7.23 15.97
N GLU A 12 -9.77 -8.22 15.15
CA GLU A 12 -10.71 -8.93 14.27
C GLU A 12 -11.21 -10.21 14.96
N ILE A 13 -12.50 -10.25 15.29
CA ILE A 13 -13.20 -11.43 15.82
C ILE A 13 -14.28 -11.83 14.80
N ALA A 14 -13.81 -12.24 13.63
CA ALA A 14 -14.65 -12.60 12.50
C ALA A 14 -14.12 -13.88 11.84
N GLN A 15 -15.00 -14.61 11.16
CA GLN A 15 -14.67 -15.85 10.45
C GLN A 15 -15.14 -15.76 8.99
N LEU A 16 -14.74 -16.74 8.17
CA LEU A 16 -15.13 -16.84 6.78
C LEU A 16 -14.60 -15.65 5.97
N TYR A 17 -15.45 -14.95 5.24
CA TYR A 17 -15.00 -14.07 4.17
C TYR A 17 -15.06 -12.56 4.47
N PRO A 18 -16.21 -11.95 4.82
CA PRO A 18 -16.34 -10.49 4.79
C PRO A 18 -15.50 -9.78 5.86
N GLY A 19 -15.52 -10.29 7.09
CA GLY A 19 -14.70 -9.73 8.18
C GLY A 19 -13.20 -9.92 7.95
N PRO A 20 -12.73 -11.14 7.60
CA PRO A 20 -11.32 -11.35 7.28
C PRO A 20 -10.84 -10.56 6.05
N LEU A 21 -11.69 -10.30 5.05
CA LEU A 21 -11.37 -9.39 3.95
C LEU A 21 -11.15 -7.97 4.45
N ALA A 22 -12.01 -7.47 5.33
CA ALA A 22 -11.85 -6.15 5.91
C ALA A 22 -10.52 -6.03 6.67
N GLY A 23 -10.19 -7.00 7.51
CA GLY A 23 -8.91 -7.02 8.21
C GLY A 23 -7.70 -7.17 7.27
N ARG A 24 -7.84 -7.86 6.13
CA ARG A 24 -6.77 -7.94 5.12
C ARG A 24 -6.45 -6.57 4.56
N LEU A 25 -7.48 -5.82 4.14
CA LEU A 25 -7.32 -4.47 3.58
C LEU A 25 -6.75 -3.50 4.61
N LEU A 26 -7.24 -3.55 5.85
CA LEU A 26 -6.69 -2.74 6.95
C LEU A 26 -5.21 -3.07 7.18
N ARG A 27 -4.82 -4.35 7.13
CA ARG A 27 -3.42 -4.75 7.28
C ARG A 27 -2.52 -4.17 6.18
N GLU A 28 -3.02 -4.13 4.95
CA GLU A 28 -2.33 -3.50 3.81
C GLU A 28 -2.20 -1.98 3.97
N TRP A 29 -3.22 -1.31 4.52
CA TRP A 29 -3.20 0.12 4.83
C TRP A 29 -2.39 0.50 6.07
N GLY A 30 -1.59 -0.44 6.61
CA GLY A 30 -0.64 -0.18 7.68
C GLY A 30 -1.15 -0.41 9.10
N PHE A 31 -2.39 -0.89 9.27
CA PHE A 31 -2.90 -1.26 10.59
C PHE A 31 -2.23 -2.56 11.08
N ARG A 32 -2.03 -2.68 12.40
CA ARG A 32 -1.72 -3.96 13.03
C ARG A 32 -3.03 -4.70 13.28
N VAL A 33 -3.18 -5.92 12.76
CA VAL A 33 -4.43 -6.68 12.88
C VAL A 33 -4.20 -7.94 13.69
N VAL A 34 -4.91 -8.07 14.80
CA VAL A 34 -4.93 -9.26 15.66
C VAL A 34 -6.24 -9.98 15.41
N LYS A 35 -6.19 -11.20 14.88
CA LYS A 35 -7.35 -12.03 14.61
C LYS A 35 -7.56 -13.04 15.73
N VAL A 36 -8.79 -13.13 16.25
CA VAL A 36 -9.21 -14.13 17.22
C VAL A 36 -9.95 -15.25 16.49
N GLU A 37 -9.44 -16.48 16.59
CA GLU A 37 -10.08 -17.69 16.11
C GLU A 37 -10.45 -18.61 17.27
N PRO A 38 -11.51 -19.45 17.15
CA PRO A 38 -11.74 -20.51 18.11
C PRO A 38 -10.65 -21.59 17.99
N PRO A 39 -10.48 -22.49 18.99
CA PRO A 39 -9.48 -23.57 18.91
C PRO A 39 -9.58 -24.47 17.67
N GLY A 40 -10.78 -24.60 17.08
CA GLY A 40 -11.00 -25.34 15.83
C GLY A 40 -10.61 -24.58 14.55
N GLY A 41 -10.17 -23.32 14.68
CA GLY A 41 -9.81 -22.41 13.59
C GLY A 41 -11.00 -21.87 12.79
N ASP A 42 -10.69 -20.97 11.86
CA ASP A 42 -11.62 -20.48 10.84
C ASP A 42 -12.05 -21.60 9.87
N PRO A 43 -13.36 -21.87 9.68
CA PRO A 43 -13.83 -22.88 8.73
C PRO A 43 -13.35 -22.67 7.29
N LEU A 44 -13.02 -21.43 6.90
CA LEU A 44 -12.50 -21.13 5.57
C LEU A 44 -11.20 -21.88 5.26
N ARG A 45 -10.40 -22.24 6.28
CA ARG A 45 -9.19 -23.06 6.10
C ARG A 45 -9.47 -24.39 5.38
N ARG A 46 -10.67 -24.95 5.54
CA ARG A 46 -11.07 -26.20 4.88
C ARG A 46 -11.74 -25.96 3.52
N LEU A 47 -12.54 -24.90 3.42
CA LEU A 47 -13.24 -24.55 2.20
C LEU A 47 -12.29 -24.05 1.10
N SER A 48 -11.34 -23.18 1.46
CA SER A 48 -10.31 -22.67 0.57
C SER A 48 -9.05 -22.30 1.36
N PRO A 49 -8.08 -23.23 1.52
CA PRO A 49 -6.81 -22.96 2.18
C PRO A 49 -6.07 -21.76 1.58
N THR A 50 -6.11 -21.63 0.25
CA THR A 50 -5.46 -20.54 -0.51
C THR A 50 -6.06 -19.17 -0.17
N LEU A 51 -7.40 -19.05 -0.17
CA LEU A 51 -8.05 -17.79 0.17
C LEU A 51 -7.84 -17.45 1.65
N TYR A 52 -7.92 -18.45 2.54
CA TYR A 52 -7.63 -18.26 3.96
C TYR A 52 -6.22 -17.69 4.18
N GLN A 53 -5.21 -18.26 3.50
CA GLN A 53 -3.83 -17.81 3.63
C GLN A 53 -3.69 -16.34 3.22
N TRP A 54 -4.28 -15.94 2.10
CA TRP A 54 -4.22 -14.55 1.65
C TRP A 54 -4.93 -13.59 2.59
N LEU A 55 -6.17 -13.90 2.97
CA LEU A 55 -6.96 -13.05 3.86
C LEU A 55 -6.27 -12.78 5.18
N ASN A 56 -5.43 -13.72 5.65
CA ASN A 56 -4.78 -13.63 6.95
C ASN A 56 -3.27 -13.37 6.86
N GLU A 57 -2.72 -13.12 5.67
CA GLU A 57 -1.30 -12.80 5.52
C GLU A 57 -0.96 -11.51 6.29
N GLY A 58 0.04 -11.61 7.16
CA GLY A 58 0.54 -10.50 7.97
C GLY A 58 -0.30 -10.16 9.20
N LYS A 59 -1.40 -10.88 9.46
CA LYS A 59 -2.16 -10.78 10.70
C LYS A 59 -1.53 -11.64 11.80
N GLU A 60 -1.71 -11.22 13.05
CA GLU A 60 -1.40 -12.05 14.22
C GLU A 60 -2.65 -12.85 14.59
N VAL A 61 -2.59 -14.19 14.49
CA VAL A 61 -3.73 -15.05 14.82
C VAL A 61 -3.57 -15.63 16.22
N VAL A 62 -4.56 -15.42 17.07
CA VAL A 62 -4.65 -16.01 18.41
C VAL A 62 -5.86 -16.94 18.50
N TYR A 63 -5.69 -18.06 19.20
CA TYR A 63 -6.75 -19.04 19.39
C TYR A 63 -7.33 -18.92 20.80
N LEU A 64 -8.61 -18.55 20.90
CA LEU A 64 -9.32 -18.31 22.15
C LEU A 64 -10.72 -18.92 22.08
N ASP A 65 -11.09 -19.67 23.12
CA ASP A 65 -12.43 -20.23 23.27
C ASP A 65 -13.33 -19.28 24.05
N LEU A 66 -14.16 -18.51 23.35
CA LEU A 66 -15.04 -17.50 23.97
C LEU A 66 -16.12 -18.09 24.91
N ARG A 67 -16.26 -19.42 24.97
CA ARG A 67 -17.08 -20.10 25.97
C ARG A 67 -16.44 -20.04 27.37
N LEU A 68 -15.11 -19.94 27.44
CA LEU A 68 -14.35 -19.87 28.68
C LEU A 68 -14.21 -18.42 29.16
N ALA A 69 -14.46 -18.18 30.45
CA ALA A 69 -14.40 -16.83 31.03
C ALA A 69 -13.00 -16.20 30.96
N GLU A 70 -11.97 -17.03 31.13
CA GLU A 70 -10.57 -16.62 31.02
C GLU A 70 -10.24 -16.09 29.62
N ASP A 71 -10.61 -16.82 28.58
CA ASP A 71 -10.36 -16.42 27.19
C ASP A 71 -11.17 -15.19 26.78
N ARG A 72 -12.39 -14.99 27.32
CA ARG A 72 -13.11 -13.72 27.19
C ARG A 72 -12.34 -12.56 27.82
N GLY A 73 -11.78 -12.76 29.01
CA GLY A 73 -10.90 -11.78 29.67
C GLY A 73 -9.71 -11.40 28.80
N ARG A 74 -9.06 -12.39 28.17
CA ARG A 74 -7.95 -12.16 27.23
C ARG A 74 -8.36 -11.37 25.99
N VAL A 75 -9.57 -11.59 25.45
CA VAL A 75 -10.11 -10.75 24.36
C VAL A 75 -10.28 -9.30 24.82
N LEU A 76 -10.85 -9.07 26.00
CA LEU A 76 -11.01 -7.73 26.56
C LEU A 76 -9.66 -7.06 26.82
N ASP A 77 -8.64 -7.80 27.26
CA ASP A 77 -7.28 -7.30 27.41
C ASP A 77 -6.66 -6.87 26.07
N LEU A 78 -6.85 -7.65 25.00
CA LEU A 78 -6.45 -7.25 23.65
C LEU A 78 -7.20 -5.98 23.20
N ALA A 79 -8.48 -5.87 23.56
CA ALA A 79 -9.31 -4.74 23.19
C ALA A 79 -8.89 -3.42 23.88
N LYS A 80 -8.22 -3.46 25.04
CA LYS A 80 -7.68 -2.26 25.74
C LYS A 80 -6.75 -1.42 24.86
N ALA A 81 -5.95 -2.07 24.01
CA ALA A 81 -5.01 -1.41 23.11
C ALA A 81 -5.56 -1.22 21.68
N ALA A 82 -6.75 -1.75 21.39
CA ALA A 82 -7.33 -1.72 20.06
C ALA A 82 -7.94 -0.34 19.76
N ARG A 83 -7.64 0.21 18.59
CA ARG A 83 -8.34 1.39 18.07
C ARG A 83 -9.71 1.02 17.50
N ALA A 84 -9.84 -0.20 16.99
CA ALA A 84 -11.11 -0.73 16.54
C ALA A 84 -11.27 -2.23 16.84
N VAL A 85 -12.51 -2.65 17.03
CA VAL A 85 -12.92 -4.07 17.09
C VAL A 85 -13.85 -4.35 15.93
N LEU A 86 -13.62 -5.44 15.20
CA LEU A 86 -14.45 -5.88 14.10
C LEU A 86 -15.01 -7.27 14.39
N THR A 87 -16.32 -7.44 14.33
CA THR A 87 -16.98 -8.74 14.51
C THR A 87 -17.89 -9.08 13.34
N SER A 88 -18.15 -10.37 13.13
CA SER A 88 -19.09 -10.87 12.11
C SER A 88 -20.09 -11.87 12.69
N PHE A 89 -20.49 -11.66 13.94
CA PHE A 89 -21.43 -12.53 14.61
C PHE A 89 -22.88 -12.16 14.26
N ARG A 90 -23.76 -13.15 14.37
CA ARG A 90 -25.19 -12.91 14.43
C ARG A 90 -25.55 -12.03 15.64
N ARG A 91 -26.62 -11.25 15.53
CA ARG A 91 -27.06 -10.30 16.57
C ARG A 91 -27.27 -11.03 17.91
N GLY A 92 -26.86 -10.42 19.02
CA GLY A 92 -26.98 -11.02 20.36
C GLY A 92 -25.87 -12.01 20.73
N THR A 93 -25.07 -12.48 19.76
CA THR A 93 -23.98 -13.42 20.06
C THR A 93 -22.83 -12.74 20.79
N ALA A 94 -22.47 -11.51 20.42
CA ALA A 94 -21.38 -10.79 21.09
C ALA A 94 -21.70 -10.54 22.58
N GLU A 95 -22.95 -10.19 22.88
CA GLU A 95 -23.48 -10.00 24.23
C GLU A 95 -23.40 -11.29 25.04
N ARG A 96 -23.90 -12.40 24.49
CA ARG A 96 -23.83 -13.71 25.14
C ARG A 96 -22.39 -14.19 25.36
N LEU A 97 -21.49 -13.82 24.46
CA LEU A 97 -20.06 -14.11 24.56
C LEU A 97 -19.28 -13.07 25.37
N GLY A 98 -19.94 -12.09 25.99
CA GLY A 98 -19.30 -11.10 26.86
C GLY A 98 -18.28 -10.20 26.17
N ILE A 99 -18.39 -10.01 24.86
CA ILE A 99 -17.48 -9.20 24.02
C ILE A 99 -18.24 -8.18 23.17
N SER A 100 -19.46 -7.82 23.59
CA SER A 100 -20.25 -6.76 22.95
C SER A 100 -19.54 -5.41 23.04
N TYR A 101 -20.04 -4.42 22.29
CA TYR A 101 -19.56 -3.04 22.39
C TYR A 101 -19.53 -2.54 23.83
N GLU A 102 -20.58 -2.78 24.61
CA GLU A 102 -20.64 -2.29 25.99
C GLU A 102 -19.57 -2.94 26.88
N ALA A 103 -19.35 -4.26 26.75
CA ALA A 103 -18.28 -4.95 27.48
C ALA A 103 -16.88 -4.44 27.09
N VAL A 104 -16.65 -4.19 25.79
CA VAL A 104 -15.38 -3.63 25.33
C VAL A 104 -15.20 -2.17 25.80
N LYS A 105 -16.26 -1.38 25.79
CA LYS A 105 -16.25 0.03 26.20
C LYS A 105 -15.88 0.21 27.67
N GLU A 106 -16.24 -0.74 28.54
CA GLU A 106 -15.83 -0.75 29.95
C GLU A 106 -14.30 -0.78 30.12
N VAL A 107 -13.59 -1.47 29.23
CA VAL A 107 -12.12 -1.57 29.25
C VAL A 107 -11.43 -0.59 28.30
N ASN A 108 -12.16 -0.06 27.32
CA ASN A 108 -11.66 0.90 26.33
C ASN A 108 -12.78 1.83 25.80
N SER A 109 -12.92 3.01 26.41
CA SER A 109 -13.92 4.01 26.02
C SER A 109 -13.64 4.69 24.67
N ASP A 110 -12.43 4.56 24.14
CA ASP A 110 -12.01 5.19 22.87
C ASP A 110 -12.18 4.27 21.67
N VAL A 111 -12.65 3.04 21.86
CA VAL A 111 -12.82 2.06 20.78
C VAL A 111 -13.83 2.50 19.72
N PHE A 112 -13.56 2.17 18.47
CA PHE A 112 -14.56 2.10 17.41
C PHE A 112 -14.94 0.64 17.12
N TYR A 113 -16.16 0.25 17.44
CA TYR A 113 -16.62 -1.13 17.32
C TYR A 113 -17.52 -1.27 16.09
N VAL A 114 -17.19 -2.22 15.21
CA VAL A 114 -17.94 -2.55 14.00
C VAL A 114 -18.48 -3.98 14.11
N ALA A 115 -19.78 -4.14 13.92
CA ALA A 115 -20.43 -5.45 13.78
C ALA A 115 -20.99 -5.62 12.37
N LEU A 116 -20.44 -6.57 11.62
CA LEU A 116 -21.10 -7.12 10.44
C LEU A 116 -22.20 -8.08 10.92
N VAL A 117 -23.45 -7.73 10.66
CA VAL A 117 -24.62 -8.54 11.02
C VAL A 117 -25.39 -8.91 9.76
N GLY A 118 -26.12 -10.02 9.78
CA GLY A 118 -26.85 -10.47 8.59
C GLY A 118 -27.99 -9.51 8.21
N TYR A 119 -28.98 -9.40 9.08
CA TYR A 119 -30.21 -8.65 8.87
C TYR A 119 -30.29 -7.41 9.76
N ARG A 120 -31.05 -6.40 9.36
CA ARG A 120 -31.26 -5.17 10.14
C ARG A 120 -32.02 -5.49 11.41
N GLU A 121 -33.05 -6.32 11.28
CA GLU A 121 -33.91 -6.78 12.36
C GLU A 121 -33.84 -8.31 12.51
N GLY A 122 -33.91 -8.78 13.76
CA GLY A 122 -33.90 -10.22 14.08
C GLY A 122 -32.52 -10.88 14.13
N ASP A 123 -32.54 -12.19 14.38
CA ASP A 123 -31.37 -13.10 14.48
C ASP A 123 -31.54 -14.31 13.54
N LEU A 124 -31.80 -14.05 12.25
CA LEU A 124 -31.86 -15.10 11.25
C LEU A 124 -30.46 -15.41 10.71
N PRO A 125 -30.13 -16.69 10.42
CA PRO A 125 -28.90 -17.04 9.74
C PRO A 125 -28.95 -16.57 8.27
N GLY A 126 -27.80 -16.17 7.74
CA GLY A 126 -27.70 -15.76 6.34
C GLY A 126 -26.25 -15.79 5.85
N HIS A 127 -26.11 -16.12 4.58
CA HIS A 127 -24.88 -16.00 3.81
C HIS A 127 -25.12 -15.08 2.60
N ASP A 128 -24.05 -14.71 1.91
CA ASP A 128 -24.06 -13.86 0.71
C ASP A 128 -25.28 -14.07 -0.20
N ILE A 129 -25.53 -15.32 -0.61
CA ILE A 129 -26.63 -15.67 -1.53
C ILE A 129 -28.01 -15.32 -0.98
N ASN A 130 -28.23 -15.41 0.34
CA ASN A 130 -29.52 -15.09 0.95
C ASN A 130 -29.79 -13.59 0.85
N PHE A 131 -28.77 -12.76 1.13
CA PHE A 131 -28.87 -11.31 1.04
C PHE A 131 -28.99 -10.85 -0.42
N ALA A 132 -28.23 -11.48 -1.33
CA ALA A 132 -28.32 -11.21 -2.76
C ALA A 132 -29.70 -11.56 -3.32
N GLY A 133 -30.28 -12.68 -2.89
CA GLY A 133 -31.65 -13.07 -3.22
C GLY A 133 -32.68 -12.06 -2.70
N LEU A 134 -32.56 -11.64 -1.44
CA LEU A 134 -33.44 -10.63 -0.83
C LEU A 134 -33.42 -9.31 -1.60
N ALA A 135 -32.24 -8.87 -2.05
CA ALA A 135 -32.06 -7.64 -2.80
C ALA A 135 -32.43 -7.77 -4.30
N GLY A 136 -32.84 -8.96 -4.78
CA GLY A 136 -33.20 -9.19 -6.17
C GLY A 136 -32.02 -9.23 -7.15
N LEU A 137 -30.78 -9.42 -6.66
CA LEU A 137 -29.57 -9.42 -7.49
C LEU A 137 -29.47 -10.64 -8.42
N ILE A 138 -30.09 -11.75 -8.03
CA ILE A 138 -29.92 -13.07 -8.68
C ILE A 138 -31.23 -13.68 -9.21
N ALA A 139 -32.36 -12.96 -9.15
CA ALA A 139 -33.67 -13.49 -9.50
C ALA A 139 -33.72 -14.02 -10.95
N ASP A 140 -33.14 -13.28 -11.90
CA ASP A 140 -33.18 -13.59 -13.33
C ASP A 140 -31.81 -13.99 -13.91
N LYS A 141 -30.76 -14.04 -13.08
CA LYS A 141 -29.36 -14.29 -13.49
C LYS A 141 -28.72 -15.27 -12.50
N PRO A 142 -28.66 -16.58 -12.81
CA PRO A 142 -28.26 -17.62 -11.85
C PRO A 142 -26.75 -17.70 -11.59
N THR A 143 -25.98 -16.67 -11.93
CA THR A 143 -24.58 -16.56 -11.49
C THR A 143 -24.59 -16.01 -10.07
N ILE A 144 -23.91 -16.67 -9.14
CA ILE A 144 -23.92 -16.33 -7.71
C ILE A 144 -22.56 -15.73 -7.34
N PRO A 145 -22.30 -14.44 -7.61
CA PRO A 145 -21.09 -13.79 -7.13
C PRO A 145 -21.19 -13.55 -5.62
N GLN A 146 -20.08 -13.74 -4.89
CA GLN A 146 -19.94 -13.43 -3.45
C GLN A 146 -19.86 -11.90 -3.20
N CYS A 147 -20.73 -11.14 -3.86
CA CYS A 147 -20.65 -9.69 -3.97
C CYS A 147 -21.08 -8.97 -2.69
N VAL A 148 -22.02 -9.53 -1.93
CA VAL A 148 -22.49 -8.96 -0.67
C VAL A 148 -21.41 -9.14 0.41
N ASP A 149 -20.76 -10.31 0.46
CA ASP A 149 -19.62 -10.55 1.35
C ASP A 149 -18.47 -9.56 1.07
N VAL A 150 -18.08 -9.43 -0.20
CA VAL A 150 -16.99 -8.52 -0.61
C VAL A 150 -17.34 -7.06 -0.31
N ALA A 151 -18.54 -6.61 -0.67
CA ALA A 151 -18.98 -5.23 -0.43
C ALA A 151 -19.10 -4.92 1.07
N SER A 152 -19.56 -5.87 1.87
CA SER A 152 -19.66 -5.71 3.33
C SER A 152 -18.29 -5.62 3.99
N GLY A 153 -17.33 -6.44 3.55
CA GLY A 153 -15.94 -6.36 3.99
C GLY A 153 -15.29 -5.02 3.64
N LEU A 154 -15.50 -4.52 2.41
CA LEU A 154 -15.02 -3.19 1.99
C LEU A 154 -15.63 -2.07 2.85
N MET A 155 -16.94 -2.12 3.10
CA MET A 155 -17.64 -1.15 3.94
C MET A 155 -17.10 -1.15 5.37
N ALA A 156 -16.84 -2.33 5.95
CA ALA A 156 -16.25 -2.45 7.28
C ALA A 156 -14.82 -1.90 7.36
N ALA A 157 -13.97 -2.23 6.38
CA ALA A 157 -12.61 -1.68 6.31
C ALA A 157 -12.63 -0.16 6.18
N PHE A 158 -13.49 0.38 5.31
CA PHE A 158 -13.67 1.82 5.14
C PHE A 158 -14.15 2.48 6.43
N ALA A 159 -15.16 1.91 7.10
CA ALA A 159 -15.68 2.44 8.35
C ALA A 159 -14.60 2.50 9.44
N VAL A 160 -13.81 1.44 9.60
CA VAL A 160 -12.68 1.41 10.56
C VAL A 160 -11.63 2.45 10.18
N ALA A 161 -11.15 2.47 8.94
CA ALA A 161 -10.11 3.39 8.50
C ALA A 161 -10.54 4.86 8.66
N ALA A 162 -11.76 5.19 8.24
CA ALA A 162 -12.33 6.53 8.36
C ALA A 162 -12.52 6.93 9.84
N ALA A 163 -12.98 6.02 10.70
CA ALA A 163 -13.14 6.29 12.12
C ALA A 163 -11.79 6.53 12.81
N VAL A 164 -10.78 5.71 12.51
CA VAL A 164 -9.44 5.91 13.05
C VAL A 164 -8.86 7.25 12.60
N ALA A 165 -8.92 7.56 11.31
CA ALA A 165 -8.38 8.80 10.74
C ALA A 165 -9.07 10.06 11.28
N SER A 166 -10.39 10.01 11.50
CA SER A 166 -11.18 11.13 12.02
C SER A 166 -11.20 11.23 13.56
N GLY A 167 -10.59 10.27 14.26
CA GLY A 167 -10.67 10.24 15.73
C GLY A 167 -12.01 9.71 16.28
N ARG A 168 -12.94 9.23 15.43
CA ARG A 168 -14.26 8.76 15.86
C ARG A 168 -14.18 7.51 16.75
N ARG A 169 -15.07 7.45 17.73
CA ARG A 169 -15.31 6.33 18.66
C ARG A 169 -16.79 5.98 18.66
N GLY A 170 -17.15 4.80 19.15
CA GLY A 170 -18.55 4.35 19.24
C GLY A 170 -18.81 3.00 18.59
N TYR A 171 -20.09 2.75 18.29
CA TYR A 171 -20.59 1.49 17.75
C TYR A 171 -21.27 1.69 16.41
N VAL A 172 -20.97 0.82 15.44
CA VAL A 172 -21.66 0.76 14.14
C VAL A 172 -22.00 -0.69 13.81
N GLU A 173 -23.25 -0.89 13.41
CA GLU A 173 -23.71 -2.12 12.77
C GLU A 173 -23.79 -1.92 11.27
N ILE A 174 -23.31 -2.92 10.52
CA ILE A 174 -23.43 -2.98 9.06
C ILE A 174 -24.27 -4.22 8.75
N PRO A 175 -25.58 -4.06 8.53
CA PRO A 175 -26.43 -5.14 8.06
C PRO A 175 -26.08 -5.50 6.62
N MET A 176 -25.72 -6.75 6.38
CA MET A 176 -25.37 -7.25 5.05
C MET A 176 -26.58 -7.19 4.10
N GLU A 177 -27.82 -7.31 4.61
CA GLU A 177 -29.03 -7.03 3.83
C GLU A 177 -29.04 -5.61 3.22
N ASN A 178 -28.58 -4.60 3.98
CA ASN A 178 -28.59 -3.21 3.53
C ASN A 178 -27.51 -2.99 2.48
N VAL A 179 -26.38 -3.66 2.65
CA VAL A 179 -25.30 -3.68 1.64
C VAL A 179 -25.79 -4.34 0.35
N ALA A 180 -26.56 -5.44 0.44
CA ALA A 180 -27.17 -6.07 -0.74
C ALA A 180 -28.16 -5.14 -1.45
N TYR A 181 -29.03 -4.44 -0.70
CA TYR A 181 -29.91 -3.42 -1.29
C TYR A 181 -29.13 -2.27 -1.94
N MET A 182 -28.03 -1.83 -1.33
CA MET A 182 -27.14 -0.82 -1.89
C MET A 182 -26.53 -1.27 -3.23
N LEU A 183 -26.14 -2.54 -3.35
CA LEU A 183 -25.63 -3.10 -4.62
C LEU A 183 -26.66 -3.07 -5.75
N ASN A 184 -27.96 -3.09 -5.43
CA ASN A 184 -29.04 -3.04 -6.41
C ASN A 184 -29.72 -1.64 -6.53
N LEU A 185 -29.14 -0.61 -5.91
CA LEU A 185 -29.79 0.70 -5.76
C LEU A 185 -30.16 1.36 -7.10
N LEU A 186 -29.33 1.20 -8.12
CA LEU A 186 -29.60 1.72 -9.46
C LEU A 186 -30.88 1.12 -10.06
N ASN A 187 -31.09 -0.19 -9.88
CA ASN A 187 -32.27 -0.87 -10.38
C ASN A 187 -33.54 -0.46 -9.63
N PHE A 188 -33.45 -0.25 -8.31
CA PHE A 188 -34.59 0.27 -7.54
C PHE A 188 -34.97 1.68 -7.98
N ALA A 189 -33.99 2.56 -8.21
CA ALA A 189 -34.23 3.91 -8.71
C ALA A 189 -34.84 3.87 -10.12
N ALA A 190 -34.26 3.10 -11.04
CA ALA A 190 -34.76 2.97 -12.40
C ALA A 190 -36.17 2.37 -12.48
N LEU A 191 -36.48 1.35 -11.68
CA LEU A 191 -37.82 0.77 -11.62
C LEU A 191 -38.85 1.80 -11.16
N ARG A 192 -38.50 2.64 -10.18
CA ARG A 192 -39.36 3.71 -9.70
C ARG A 192 -39.58 4.81 -10.74
N ASP A 193 -38.50 5.26 -11.38
CA ASP A 193 -38.53 6.45 -12.24
C ASP A 193 -39.00 6.12 -13.67
N LEU A 194 -38.66 4.93 -14.18
CA LEU A 194 -38.89 4.52 -15.58
C LEU A 194 -39.90 3.36 -15.71
N GLY A 195 -40.24 2.67 -14.62
CA GLY A 195 -41.08 1.45 -14.67
C GLY A 195 -40.39 0.26 -15.34
N ALA A 196 -39.10 0.36 -15.65
CA ALA A 196 -38.31 -0.66 -16.33
C ALA A 196 -36.84 -0.57 -15.91
N LEU A 197 -36.11 -1.67 -16.06
CA LEU A 197 -34.67 -1.73 -15.81
C LEU A 197 -33.92 -1.50 -17.14
N PRO A 198 -33.16 -0.41 -17.30
CA PRO A 198 -32.48 -0.14 -18.56
C PRO A 198 -31.18 -0.95 -18.74
N LEU A 199 -30.60 -1.46 -17.64
CA LEU A 199 -29.29 -2.13 -17.61
C LEU A 199 -29.39 -3.60 -17.16
N ASP A 200 -30.47 -4.29 -17.54
CA ASP A 200 -30.74 -5.67 -17.18
C ASP A 200 -30.54 -6.67 -18.33
N GLY A 201 -30.41 -6.19 -19.58
CA GLY A 201 -30.45 -7.02 -20.78
C GLY A 201 -31.71 -6.85 -21.64
N ARG A 202 -32.64 -5.98 -21.24
CA ARG A 202 -33.89 -5.70 -21.96
C ARG A 202 -33.68 -4.97 -23.28
N TYR A 203 -32.72 -4.05 -23.32
CA TYR A 203 -32.44 -3.20 -24.48
C TYR A 203 -31.18 -3.66 -25.22
N PRO A 204 -31.10 -3.41 -26.54
CA PRO A 204 -30.00 -3.92 -27.35
C PRO A 204 -28.62 -3.36 -26.98
N PHE A 205 -28.57 -2.15 -26.39
CA PHE A 205 -27.32 -1.46 -26.09
C PHE A 205 -26.61 -1.96 -24.82
N TYR A 206 -27.29 -2.70 -23.94
CA TYR A 206 -26.71 -3.23 -22.71
C TYR A 206 -27.08 -4.70 -22.56
N ASN A 207 -26.27 -5.59 -23.12
CA ASN A 207 -26.61 -7.01 -23.21
C ASN A 207 -25.38 -7.92 -23.36
N VAL A 208 -25.59 -9.22 -23.14
CA VAL A 208 -24.63 -10.26 -23.49
C VAL A 208 -25.12 -10.97 -24.75
N TYR A 209 -24.29 -10.97 -25.79
CA TYR A 209 -24.61 -11.58 -27.07
C TYR A 209 -23.70 -12.77 -27.36
N LYS A 210 -24.28 -13.81 -27.97
CA LYS A 210 -23.53 -14.93 -28.54
C LYS A 210 -22.92 -14.49 -29.87
N CYS A 211 -21.63 -14.77 -30.03
CA CYS A 211 -20.89 -14.68 -31.30
C CYS A 211 -20.45 -16.09 -31.73
N ALA A 212 -19.89 -16.21 -32.92
CA ALA A 212 -19.55 -17.52 -33.51
C ALA A 212 -18.59 -18.36 -32.66
N SER A 213 -17.78 -17.73 -31.81
CA SER A 213 -16.73 -18.37 -31.01
C SER A 213 -16.83 -18.06 -29.50
N GLY A 214 -18.02 -17.75 -28.97
CA GLY A 214 -18.20 -17.41 -27.55
C GLY A 214 -19.28 -16.37 -27.28
N LEU A 215 -19.07 -15.57 -26.23
CA LEU A 215 -19.98 -14.54 -25.77
C LEU A 215 -19.25 -13.18 -25.69
N VAL A 216 -19.95 -12.10 -25.99
CA VAL A 216 -19.47 -10.73 -25.80
C VAL A 216 -20.47 -9.94 -24.96
N ALA A 217 -19.97 -9.10 -24.06
CA ALA A 217 -20.75 -8.17 -23.27
C ALA A 217 -20.65 -6.77 -23.88
N LEU A 218 -21.79 -6.20 -24.25
CA LEU A 218 -21.93 -4.84 -24.75
C LEU A 218 -22.47 -3.93 -23.63
N GLY A 219 -21.79 -2.81 -23.39
CA GLY A 219 -22.19 -1.78 -22.43
C GLY A 219 -22.28 -0.39 -23.07
N ALA A 220 -23.10 -0.22 -24.10
CA ALA A 220 -23.21 1.02 -24.89
C ALA A 220 -24.32 1.96 -24.36
N VAL A 221 -24.24 2.34 -23.08
CA VAL A 221 -25.29 3.12 -22.39
C VAL A 221 -25.48 4.53 -22.97
N GLU A 222 -24.40 5.14 -23.47
CA GLU A 222 -24.45 6.43 -24.14
C GLU A 222 -24.73 6.26 -25.64
N GLU A 223 -25.62 7.11 -26.18
CA GLU A 223 -26.08 7.03 -27.57
C GLU A 223 -24.95 6.98 -28.60
N LYS A 224 -23.86 7.73 -28.36
CA LYS A 224 -22.67 7.70 -29.23
C LYS A 224 -22.07 6.30 -29.34
N PHE A 225 -22.03 5.53 -28.26
CA PHE A 225 -21.47 4.17 -28.27
C PHE A 225 -22.42 3.20 -28.95
N TRP A 226 -23.73 3.38 -28.77
CA TRP A 226 -24.73 2.60 -29.50
C TRP A 226 -24.61 2.82 -31.00
N ARG A 227 -24.56 4.08 -31.46
CA ARG A 227 -24.40 4.41 -32.88
C ARG A 227 -23.13 3.82 -33.47
N ARG A 228 -22.00 3.91 -32.76
CA ARG A 228 -20.73 3.30 -33.17
C ARG A 228 -20.80 1.77 -33.19
N PHE A 229 -21.53 1.14 -32.25
CA PHE A 229 -21.76 -0.29 -32.28
C PHE A 229 -22.60 -0.71 -33.50
N CYS A 230 -23.61 0.08 -33.87
CA CYS A 230 -24.35 -0.13 -35.13
C CYS A 230 -23.42 -0.10 -36.35
N ASP A 231 -22.41 0.78 -36.37
CA ASP A 231 -21.37 0.80 -37.40
C ASP A 231 -20.54 -0.50 -37.41
N VAL A 232 -20.14 -1.00 -36.22
CA VAL A 232 -19.42 -2.27 -36.07
C VAL A 232 -20.18 -3.43 -36.71
N ILE A 233 -21.48 -3.54 -36.45
CA ILE A 233 -22.33 -4.62 -36.98
C ILE A 233 -22.93 -4.31 -38.37
N GLY A 234 -22.65 -3.13 -38.94
CA GLY A 234 -23.14 -2.72 -40.26
C GLY A 234 -24.66 -2.53 -40.34
N ARG A 235 -25.29 -2.05 -39.26
CA ARG A 235 -26.75 -1.87 -39.12
C ARG A 235 -27.13 -0.43 -38.83
N GLU A 236 -27.00 0.43 -39.82
CA GLU A 236 -27.40 1.85 -39.76
C GLU A 236 -28.84 2.06 -39.29
N ASP A 237 -29.74 1.18 -39.70
CA ASP A 237 -31.16 1.21 -39.38
C ASP A 237 -31.46 1.00 -37.88
N LEU A 238 -30.49 0.48 -37.11
CA LEU A 238 -30.63 0.29 -35.67
C LEU A 238 -30.22 1.53 -34.84
N LYS A 239 -29.60 2.54 -35.43
CA LYS A 239 -29.06 3.71 -34.69
C LYS A 239 -30.11 4.44 -33.86
N GLU A 240 -31.34 4.56 -34.37
CA GLU A 240 -32.45 5.23 -33.67
C GLU A 240 -33.27 4.28 -32.76
N ARG A 241 -32.91 3.00 -32.69
CA ARG A 241 -33.68 1.94 -32.01
C ARG A 241 -33.03 1.48 -30.70
N MET A 242 -32.27 2.37 -30.06
CA MET A 242 -31.56 2.09 -28.81
C MET A 242 -32.50 1.55 -27.72
N TYR A 243 -33.64 2.20 -27.49
CA TYR A 243 -34.61 1.81 -26.46
C TYR A 243 -35.75 0.93 -26.99
N ASP A 244 -35.54 0.25 -28.12
CA ASP A 244 -36.51 -0.70 -28.67
C ASP A 244 -36.12 -2.14 -28.27
N PRO A 245 -36.87 -2.81 -27.37
CA PRO A 245 -36.56 -4.18 -26.97
C PRO A 245 -36.59 -5.18 -28.12
N THR A 246 -37.35 -4.90 -29.18
CA THR A 246 -37.46 -5.82 -30.33
C THR A 246 -36.17 -5.85 -31.17
N ALA A 247 -35.34 -4.80 -31.08
CA ALA A 247 -34.06 -4.73 -31.78
C ALA A 247 -33.02 -5.71 -31.21
N VAL A 248 -33.23 -6.28 -30.01
CA VAL A 248 -32.32 -7.28 -29.41
C VAL A 248 -32.15 -8.50 -30.31
N ASP A 249 -33.24 -9.02 -30.90
CA ASP A 249 -33.18 -10.19 -31.78
C ASP A 249 -32.50 -9.90 -33.12
N GLU A 250 -32.55 -8.65 -33.56
CA GLU A 250 -31.85 -8.19 -34.76
C GLU A 250 -30.35 -8.06 -34.52
N VAL A 251 -29.95 -7.46 -33.40
CA VAL A 251 -28.54 -7.43 -32.98
C VAL A 251 -28.00 -8.83 -32.80
N ARG A 252 -28.75 -9.71 -32.10
CA ARG A 252 -28.33 -11.10 -31.85
C ARG A 252 -27.99 -11.81 -33.15
N ARG A 253 -28.85 -11.71 -34.18
CA ARG A 253 -28.62 -12.36 -35.48
C ARG A 253 -27.36 -11.87 -36.18
N GLU A 254 -27.01 -10.60 -36.07
CA GLU A 254 -25.78 -10.07 -36.67
C GLU A 254 -24.53 -10.42 -35.89
N VAL A 255 -24.60 -10.40 -34.55
CA VAL A 255 -23.47 -10.75 -33.68
C VAL A 255 -23.16 -12.25 -33.76
N GLU A 256 -24.16 -13.12 -33.80
CA GLU A 256 -24.00 -14.58 -33.85
C GLU A 256 -23.25 -15.06 -35.11
N ARG A 257 -23.33 -14.32 -36.21
CA ARG A 257 -22.67 -14.67 -37.48
C ARG A 257 -21.19 -14.31 -37.53
N ARG A 258 -20.68 -13.52 -36.58
CA ARG A 258 -19.32 -12.96 -36.62
C ARG A 258 -18.42 -13.59 -35.56
N GLY A 259 -17.12 -13.63 -35.84
CA GLY A 259 -16.12 -14.09 -34.88
C GLY A 259 -16.01 -13.10 -33.71
N CYS A 260 -15.89 -13.59 -32.46
CA CYS A 260 -15.81 -12.69 -31.30
C CYS A 260 -14.57 -11.77 -31.37
N GLY A 261 -13.43 -12.31 -31.83
CA GLY A 261 -12.19 -11.52 -31.99
C GLY A 261 -12.28 -10.43 -33.06
N GLU A 262 -13.02 -10.69 -34.15
CA GLU A 262 -13.31 -9.70 -35.19
C GLU A 262 -14.15 -8.55 -34.62
N LEU A 263 -15.24 -8.89 -33.92
CA LEU A 263 -16.14 -7.94 -33.27
C LEU A 263 -15.41 -7.06 -32.25
N ILE A 264 -14.62 -7.68 -31.37
CA ILE A 264 -13.83 -6.97 -30.36
C ILE A 264 -12.82 -6.03 -31.03
N SER A 265 -12.08 -6.50 -32.04
CA SER A 265 -11.10 -5.66 -32.74
C SER A 265 -11.77 -4.48 -33.47
N ALA A 266 -12.96 -4.68 -34.03
CA ALA A 266 -13.72 -3.61 -34.66
C ALA A 266 -14.27 -2.61 -33.62
N ALA A 267 -14.76 -3.11 -32.49
CA ALA A 267 -15.20 -2.30 -31.36
C ALA A 267 -14.06 -1.46 -30.78
N GLU A 268 -12.86 -2.03 -30.60
CA GLU A 268 -11.68 -1.29 -30.13
C GLU A 268 -11.31 -0.14 -31.06
N ARG A 269 -11.31 -0.36 -32.39
CA ARG A 269 -11.04 0.70 -33.38
C ARG A 269 -12.05 1.84 -33.33
N LEU A 270 -13.30 1.55 -32.98
CA LEU A 270 -14.39 2.52 -32.87
C LEU A 270 -14.67 2.95 -31.42
N GLU A 271 -13.83 2.56 -30.47
CA GLU A 271 -13.97 2.85 -29.04
C GLU A 271 -15.36 2.49 -28.49
N VAL A 272 -15.87 1.31 -28.86
CA VAL A 272 -17.13 0.77 -28.36
C VAL A 272 -16.87 -0.10 -27.12
N PRO A 273 -17.62 0.06 -26.02
CA PRO A 273 -17.52 -0.80 -24.83
C PRO A 273 -18.04 -2.22 -25.10
N LEU A 274 -17.21 -3.03 -25.76
CA LEU A 274 -17.48 -4.45 -26.06
C LEU A 274 -16.31 -5.31 -25.55
N SER A 275 -16.61 -6.30 -24.73
CA SER A 275 -15.58 -7.19 -24.16
C SER A 275 -16.00 -8.66 -24.28
N PRO A 276 -15.04 -9.62 -24.29
CA PRO A 276 -15.38 -11.03 -24.22
C PRO A 276 -15.95 -11.38 -22.84
N VAL A 277 -16.99 -12.20 -22.80
CA VAL A 277 -17.44 -12.86 -21.56
C VAL A 277 -16.64 -14.14 -21.39
N ARG A 278 -15.96 -14.25 -20.26
CA ARG A 278 -15.08 -15.38 -19.94
C ARG A 278 -15.69 -16.25 -18.87
N ASP A 279 -15.39 -17.54 -18.93
CA ASP A 279 -15.65 -18.43 -17.79
C ASP A 279 -14.58 -18.24 -16.68
N ILE A 280 -14.79 -18.92 -15.55
CA ILE A 280 -13.90 -18.79 -14.39
C ILE A 280 -12.48 -19.31 -14.65
N VAL A 281 -12.33 -20.31 -15.52
CA VAL A 281 -11.03 -20.91 -15.87
C VAL A 281 -10.26 -19.93 -16.76
N GLU A 282 -10.90 -19.42 -17.80
CA GLU A 282 -10.34 -18.41 -18.70
C GLU A 282 -9.97 -17.11 -17.98
N ALA A 283 -10.82 -16.66 -17.05
CA ALA A 283 -10.54 -15.49 -16.23
C ALA A 283 -9.34 -15.73 -15.30
N SER A 284 -9.27 -16.91 -14.67
CA SER A 284 -8.17 -17.26 -13.77
C SER A 284 -6.82 -17.39 -14.48
N GLY A 285 -6.79 -17.79 -15.76
CA GLY A 285 -5.55 -17.86 -16.55
C GLY A 285 -4.92 -16.51 -16.87
N ARG A 286 -5.64 -15.40 -16.65
CA ARG A 286 -5.13 -14.02 -16.84
C ARG A 286 -4.76 -13.32 -15.56
N LEU A 287 -5.10 -13.91 -14.42
CA LEU A 287 -4.56 -13.48 -13.16
C LEU A 287 -3.05 -13.71 -13.18
N PRO A 288 -2.22 -12.85 -12.55
CA PRO A 288 -0.88 -13.26 -12.15
C PRO A 288 -0.96 -14.64 -11.47
N PRO A 289 0.09 -15.50 -11.55
CA PRO A 289 0.08 -16.82 -10.92
C PRO A 289 -0.59 -16.77 -9.55
N LEU A 290 -1.45 -17.73 -9.21
CA LEU A 290 -2.24 -17.64 -7.97
C LEU A 290 -1.39 -17.39 -6.71
N GLY A 291 -0.13 -17.84 -6.70
CA GLY A 291 0.84 -17.51 -5.64
C GLY A 291 1.28 -16.04 -5.59
N GLU A 292 1.19 -15.30 -6.69
CA GLU A 292 1.41 -13.85 -6.81
C GLU A 292 0.18 -13.04 -6.40
N LEU A 293 -1.05 -13.47 -6.67
CA LEU A 293 -2.24 -12.78 -6.11
C LEU A 293 -2.42 -13.04 -4.62
N PHE A 294 -2.30 -14.30 -4.22
CA PHE A 294 -2.68 -14.75 -2.89
C PHE A 294 -1.50 -14.79 -1.91
N GLY A 295 -0.29 -14.47 -2.39
CA GLY A 295 0.94 -14.66 -1.64
C GLY A 295 1.26 -16.16 -1.52
N GLY A 296 2.54 -16.53 -1.51
CA GLY A 296 2.91 -17.94 -1.50
C GLY A 296 4.40 -18.19 -1.35
N ARG A 297 4.78 -19.47 -1.44
CA ARG A 297 6.17 -19.88 -1.66
C ARG A 297 6.22 -20.67 -2.97
N THR A 298 7.22 -20.40 -3.81
CA THR A 298 7.51 -21.26 -4.97
C THR A 298 7.91 -22.67 -4.50
N GLN A 299 7.92 -23.66 -5.39
CA GLN A 299 8.50 -24.99 -5.08
C GLN A 299 9.97 -24.92 -4.62
N ALA A 300 10.68 -23.83 -4.96
CA ALA A 300 12.04 -23.54 -4.51
C ALA A 300 12.10 -22.73 -3.19
N GLY A 301 10.98 -22.53 -2.51
CA GLY A 301 10.92 -21.86 -1.20
C GLY A 301 10.96 -20.33 -1.22
N GLN A 302 11.04 -19.69 -2.40
CA GLN A 302 11.02 -18.24 -2.52
C GLN A 302 9.64 -17.68 -2.22
N ARG A 303 9.58 -16.64 -1.37
CA ARG A 303 8.35 -15.98 -0.96
C ARG A 303 7.84 -15.08 -2.09
N ILE A 304 6.61 -15.33 -2.52
CA ILE A 304 5.88 -14.50 -3.47
C ILE A 304 4.97 -13.57 -2.67
N LYS A 305 5.04 -12.27 -2.95
CA LYS A 305 4.23 -11.24 -2.28
C LYS A 305 2.85 -11.19 -2.94
N ALA A 306 1.79 -11.21 -2.13
CA ALA A 306 0.42 -11.03 -2.61
C ALA A 306 0.22 -9.67 -3.30
N HIS A 307 -0.37 -9.68 -4.50
CA HIS A 307 -0.85 -8.49 -5.20
C HIS A 307 -2.13 -7.98 -4.52
N SER A 308 -2.09 -6.72 -4.10
CA SER A 308 -3.27 -6.00 -3.60
C SER A 308 -4.19 -5.63 -4.78
N PRO A 309 -5.52 -5.56 -4.60
CA PRO A 309 -6.44 -5.12 -5.65
C PRO A 309 -6.26 -3.65 -6.07
N TYR A 310 -5.41 -2.90 -5.35
CA TYR A 310 -4.99 -1.56 -5.72
C TYR A 310 -3.47 -1.44 -5.61
N GLU A 311 -2.88 -0.55 -6.40
CA GLU A 311 -1.47 -0.21 -6.30
C GLU A 311 -1.34 1.11 -5.52
N ILE A 312 -0.53 1.12 -4.47
CA ILE A 312 -0.10 2.39 -3.85
C ILE A 312 0.91 3.01 -4.80
N VAL A 313 0.43 3.84 -5.72
CA VAL A 313 1.28 4.62 -6.60
C VAL A 313 1.91 5.75 -5.77
N SER A 314 3.05 5.46 -5.14
CA SER A 314 3.94 6.50 -4.62
C SER A 314 4.32 7.41 -5.80
N ARG A 315 4.06 8.72 -5.68
CA ARG A 315 4.59 9.74 -6.61
C ARG A 315 6.10 9.93 -6.42
N SER A 316 6.85 8.85 -6.47
CA SER A 316 8.32 8.87 -6.47
C SER A 316 8.80 8.96 -7.91
N ASP A 317 9.49 10.05 -8.25
CA ASP A 317 10.35 10.04 -9.43
C ASP A 317 11.54 9.11 -9.14
N LYS A 318 11.65 8.03 -9.91
CA LYS A 318 12.63 6.96 -9.65
C LYS A 318 14.06 7.48 -9.68
N GLU A 319 14.35 8.45 -10.55
CA GLU A 319 15.70 9.02 -10.70
C GLU A 319 16.09 9.83 -9.46
N LEU A 320 15.16 10.63 -8.93
CA LEU A 320 15.38 11.40 -7.71
C LEU A 320 15.57 10.48 -6.48
N VAL A 321 14.76 9.43 -6.36
CA VAL A 321 14.89 8.46 -5.26
C VAL A 321 16.24 7.73 -5.32
N GLU A 322 16.67 7.33 -6.51
CA GLU A 322 17.96 6.67 -6.70
C GLU A 322 19.13 7.61 -6.40
N ALA A 323 19.03 8.88 -6.80
CA ALA A 323 20.05 9.88 -6.49
C ALA A 323 20.16 10.16 -4.98
N LEU A 324 19.04 10.23 -4.26
CA LEU A 324 19.02 10.37 -2.79
C LEU A 324 19.65 9.16 -2.10
N ASN A 325 19.36 7.93 -2.54
CA ASN A 325 19.98 6.72 -2.01
C ASN A 325 21.49 6.68 -2.29
N ARG A 326 21.92 7.12 -3.49
CA ARG A 326 23.34 7.25 -3.81
C ARG A 326 24.05 8.27 -2.94
N GLN A 327 23.39 9.39 -2.62
CA GLN A 327 23.96 10.40 -1.72
C GLN A 327 24.05 9.90 -0.28
N LEU A 328 23.00 9.25 0.23
CA LEU A 328 23.04 8.54 1.52
C LEU A 328 24.26 7.62 1.62
N ASN A 329 24.48 6.80 0.59
CA ASN A 329 25.61 5.88 0.57
C ASN A 329 26.97 6.59 0.47
N TYR A 330 27.01 7.77 -0.15
CA TYR A 330 28.20 8.59 -0.24
C TYR A 330 28.60 9.17 1.12
N GLU A 331 27.64 9.64 1.92
CA GLU A 331 27.91 10.08 3.31
C GLU A 331 28.44 8.92 4.16
N LEU A 332 27.86 7.72 4.05
CA LEU A 332 28.37 6.54 4.74
C LEU A 332 29.79 6.17 4.32
N ARG A 333 30.11 6.34 3.03
CA ARG A 333 31.47 6.14 2.51
C ARG A 333 32.45 7.18 3.08
N ASN A 334 32.06 8.45 3.18
CA ASN A 334 32.88 9.50 3.77
C ASN A 334 33.10 9.25 5.27
N ALA A 335 32.06 8.87 6.01
CA ALA A 335 32.19 8.45 7.40
C ALA A 335 33.24 7.34 7.58
N TYR A 336 33.22 6.34 6.70
CA TYR A 336 34.20 5.24 6.75
C TYR A 336 35.62 5.68 6.35
N LEU A 337 35.75 6.58 5.37
CA LEU A 337 37.02 7.18 4.99
C LEU A 337 37.62 8.00 6.14
N TYR A 338 36.83 8.82 6.82
CA TYR A 338 37.29 9.66 7.92
C TYR A 338 37.68 8.84 9.14
N LEU A 339 36.96 7.74 9.41
CA LEU A 339 37.38 6.79 10.44
C LEU A 339 38.74 6.13 10.08
N SER A 340 38.99 5.86 8.79
CA SER A 340 40.28 5.35 8.31
C SER A 340 41.40 6.39 8.46
N MET A 341 41.12 7.66 8.18
CA MET A 341 42.05 8.77 8.44
C MET A 341 42.37 8.88 9.93
N ALA A 342 41.37 8.80 10.81
CA ALA A 342 41.58 8.80 12.25
C ALA A 342 42.51 7.67 12.70
N ALA A 343 42.31 6.45 12.18
CA ALA A 343 43.18 5.31 12.48
C ALA A 343 44.62 5.53 12.00
N TYR A 344 44.82 6.16 10.84
CA TYR A 344 46.15 6.56 10.36
C TYR A 344 46.83 7.55 11.30
N PHE A 345 46.12 8.59 11.74
CA PHE A 345 46.67 9.59 12.66
C PHE A 345 46.95 9.05 14.07
N ASP A 346 46.11 8.14 14.58
CA ASP A 346 46.41 7.39 15.81
C ASP A 346 47.71 6.60 15.67
N GLY A 347 47.94 5.96 14.51
CA GLY A 347 49.18 5.25 14.19
C GLY A 347 50.44 6.14 14.14
N LEU A 348 50.27 7.44 13.86
CA LEU A 348 51.32 8.45 13.91
C LEU A 348 51.51 9.10 15.29
N SER A 349 50.71 8.70 16.29
CA SER A 349 50.65 9.36 17.60
C SER A 349 50.23 10.84 17.54
N LEU A 350 49.41 11.20 16.55
CA LEU A 350 48.79 12.53 16.38
C LEU A 350 47.32 12.46 16.84
N GLY A 351 47.14 12.42 18.15
CA GLY A 351 45.84 12.13 18.78
C GLY A 351 44.78 13.21 18.56
N GLY A 352 45.19 14.47 18.34
CA GLY A 352 44.26 15.56 18.04
C GLY A 352 43.70 15.51 16.62
N PHE A 353 44.52 15.18 15.63
CA PHE A 353 44.04 14.86 14.27
C PHE A 353 43.12 13.64 14.29
N ALA A 354 43.49 12.59 15.02
CA ALA A 354 42.64 11.41 15.14
C ALA A 354 41.29 11.74 15.78
N HIS A 355 41.25 12.59 16.80
CA HIS A 355 40.03 13.10 17.41
C HIS A 355 39.18 13.87 16.39
N PHE A 356 39.78 14.81 15.66
CA PHE A 356 39.09 15.59 14.63
C PHE A 356 38.37 14.70 13.61
N PHE A 357 39.05 13.68 13.07
CA PHE A 357 38.46 12.79 12.06
C PHE A 357 37.42 11.82 12.64
N LYS A 358 37.49 11.48 13.93
CA LYS A 358 36.41 10.74 14.61
C LYS A 358 35.13 11.59 14.73
N VAL A 359 35.28 12.87 15.05
CA VAL A 359 34.15 13.82 15.07
C VAL A 359 33.55 13.94 13.66
N GLN A 360 34.38 14.14 12.64
CA GLN A 360 33.93 14.23 11.25
C GLN A 360 33.20 12.95 10.79
N ALA A 361 33.73 11.77 11.13
CA ALA A 361 33.08 10.50 10.79
C ALA A 361 31.68 10.37 11.41
N ASN A 362 31.50 10.88 12.65
CA ASN A 362 30.21 10.90 13.32
C ASN A 362 29.24 11.92 12.68
N GLU A 363 29.74 13.07 12.23
CA GLU A 363 28.94 14.07 11.50
C GLU A 363 28.40 13.47 10.18
N GLU A 364 29.24 12.82 9.39
CA GLU A 364 28.80 12.18 8.14
C GLU A 364 27.79 11.04 8.35
N LEU A 365 27.91 10.30 9.46
CA LEU A 365 26.89 9.31 9.83
C LEU A 365 25.54 9.98 10.14
N LYS A 366 25.55 11.16 10.79
CA LYS A 366 24.33 11.95 11.01
C LYS A 366 23.76 12.44 9.67
N HIS A 367 24.60 12.86 8.73
CA HIS A 367 24.20 13.26 7.37
C HIS A 367 23.51 12.11 6.62
N ALA A 368 24.11 10.92 6.62
CA ALA A 368 23.52 9.72 6.03
C ALA A 368 22.12 9.41 6.62
N LEU A 369 21.99 9.52 7.94
CA LEU A 369 20.71 9.29 8.63
C LEU A 369 19.66 10.35 8.29
N ARG A 370 20.05 11.59 7.98
CA ARG A 370 19.10 12.61 7.51
C ARG A 370 18.53 12.23 6.14
N PHE A 371 19.35 11.76 5.20
CA PHE A 371 18.86 11.22 3.92
C PHE A 371 17.97 9.99 4.12
N TYR A 372 18.37 9.06 4.99
CA TYR A 372 17.57 7.88 5.34
C TYR A 372 16.17 8.28 5.83
N ASN A 373 16.11 9.20 6.80
CA ASN A 373 14.87 9.65 7.39
C ASN A 373 14.00 10.38 6.38
N HIS A 374 14.58 11.23 5.53
CA HIS A 374 13.83 11.89 4.44
C HIS A 374 13.21 10.85 3.49
N LEU A 375 13.97 9.85 3.04
CA LEU A 375 13.43 8.77 2.21
C LEU A 375 12.27 8.03 2.89
N VAL A 376 12.40 7.68 4.17
CA VAL A 376 11.35 7.00 4.95
C VAL A 376 10.11 7.87 5.13
N GLU A 377 10.27 9.15 5.48
CA GLU A 377 9.17 10.11 5.67
C GLU A 377 8.40 10.35 4.37
N ARG A 378 9.09 10.25 3.23
CA ARG A 378 8.48 10.33 1.89
C ARG A 378 7.80 9.03 1.44
N GLY A 379 7.93 7.94 2.22
CA GLY A 379 7.43 6.61 1.86
C GLY A 379 8.23 5.98 0.72
N TRP A 380 9.47 6.43 0.51
CA TRP A 380 10.36 5.94 -0.54
C TRP A 380 11.27 4.83 -0.01
N LYS A 381 11.67 3.93 -0.91
CA LYS A 381 12.53 2.79 -0.57
C LYS A 381 13.95 3.31 -0.26
N VAL A 382 14.47 2.88 0.88
CA VAL A 382 15.89 3.03 1.21
C VAL A 382 16.65 1.82 0.67
N GLU A 383 17.71 2.08 -0.08
CA GLU A 383 18.67 1.10 -0.56
C GLU A 383 20.07 1.47 -0.05
N LEU A 384 20.74 0.50 0.59
CA LEU A 384 22.13 0.62 1.00
C LEU A 384 22.99 -0.11 -0.02
N TYR A 385 24.03 0.56 -0.53
CA TYR A 385 24.92 0.01 -1.54
C TYR A 385 26.24 -0.43 -0.91
N ASP A 386 27.06 -1.11 -1.70
CA ASP A 386 28.40 -1.49 -1.27
C ASP A 386 29.24 -0.25 -0.95
N ILE A 387 29.96 -0.29 0.16
CA ILE A 387 30.94 0.73 0.53
C ILE A 387 32.33 0.13 0.31
N PRO A 388 33.13 0.65 -0.64
CA PRO A 388 34.45 0.13 -0.92
C PRO A 388 35.37 0.33 0.30
N LYS A 389 36.37 -0.55 0.43
CA LYS A 389 37.40 -0.42 1.46
C LYS A 389 38.06 0.97 1.34
N PRO A 390 38.11 1.77 2.43
CA PRO A 390 38.70 3.10 2.38
C PRO A 390 40.22 3.00 2.21
N LYS A 391 40.82 4.07 1.68
CA LYS A 391 42.28 4.26 1.73
C LYS A 391 42.71 4.20 3.20
N SER A 392 43.76 3.44 3.50
CA SER A 392 44.20 3.13 4.86
C SER A 392 45.63 3.57 5.16
N GLY A 393 46.25 4.34 4.27
CA GLY A 393 47.61 4.81 4.41
C GLY A 393 47.89 6.01 3.52
N TRP A 394 48.66 6.95 4.06
CA TRP A 394 49.08 8.18 3.39
C TRP A 394 50.58 8.37 3.62
N GLY A 395 51.28 8.90 2.63
CA GLY A 395 52.72 9.18 2.71
C GLY A 395 53.05 10.37 3.61
N SER A 396 52.08 11.25 3.89
CA SER A 396 52.25 12.38 4.81
C SER A 396 50.92 12.88 5.37
N VAL A 397 50.99 13.68 6.45
CA VAL A 397 49.81 14.40 6.99
C VAL A 397 49.20 15.31 5.94
N LEU A 398 50.02 15.97 5.11
CA LEU A 398 49.53 16.83 4.03
C LEU A 398 48.68 16.04 3.04
N GLU A 399 49.13 14.86 2.61
CA GLU A 399 48.38 14.02 1.67
C GLU A 399 47.03 13.58 2.25
N ALA A 400 46.99 13.22 3.55
CA ALA A 400 45.74 12.84 4.21
C ALA A 400 44.73 14.00 4.28
N VAL A 401 45.20 15.22 4.59
CA VAL A 401 44.34 16.41 4.64
C VAL A 401 43.95 16.90 3.24
N GLU A 402 44.79 16.70 2.23
CA GLU A 402 44.43 16.95 0.82
C GLU A 402 43.31 16.01 0.37
N ASP A 403 43.38 14.72 0.71
CA ASP A 403 42.30 13.76 0.42
C ASP A 403 41.00 14.12 1.15
N PHE A 404 41.09 14.61 2.39
CA PHE A 404 39.91 15.11 3.13
C PHE A 404 39.27 16.30 2.43
N TYR A 405 40.07 17.32 2.09
CA TYR A 405 39.58 18.50 1.36
C TYR A 405 38.93 18.12 0.03
N ASN A 406 39.53 17.21 -0.73
CA ASN A 406 38.97 16.75 -1.99
C ASN A 406 37.66 15.97 -1.80
N ALA A 407 37.52 15.21 -0.70
CA ALA A 407 36.28 14.51 -0.38
C ALA A 407 35.14 15.49 -0.06
N GLU A 408 35.41 16.57 0.68
CA GLU A 408 34.41 17.60 0.98
C GLU A 408 33.96 18.38 -0.27
N VAL A 409 34.91 18.78 -1.12
CA VAL A 409 34.61 19.48 -2.38
C VAL A 409 33.75 18.61 -3.31
N GLU A 410 34.07 17.31 -3.40
CA GLU A 410 33.25 16.38 -4.18
C GLU A 410 31.87 16.18 -3.55
N ASN A 411 31.77 16.15 -2.22
CA ASN A 411 30.48 16.03 -1.54
C ASN A 411 29.58 17.22 -1.87
N THR A 412 30.11 18.45 -1.80
CA THR A 412 29.36 19.65 -2.14
C THR A 412 28.84 19.64 -3.56
N LYS A 413 29.69 19.23 -4.52
CA LYS A 413 29.28 19.12 -5.92
C LYS A 413 28.09 18.18 -6.08
N ARG A 414 28.10 17.02 -5.40
CA ARG A 414 26.99 16.06 -5.46
C ARG A 414 25.70 16.62 -4.83
N ILE A 415 25.81 17.38 -3.74
CA ILE A 415 24.66 18.09 -3.16
C ILE A 415 24.07 19.09 -4.15
N TRP A 416 24.89 19.85 -4.89
CA TRP A 416 24.40 20.77 -5.92
C TRP A 416 23.67 20.04 -7.06
N GLU A 417 24.26 18.95 -7.57
CA GLU A 417 23.63 18.11 -8.59
C GLU A 417 22.25 17.59 -8.12
N LEU A 418 22.14 17.23 -6.84
CA LEU A 418 20.90 16.73 -6.24
C LEU A 418 19.86 17.84 -6.07
N VAL A 419 20.27 19.06 -5.75
CA VAL A 419 19.39 20.25 -5.69
C VAL A 419 18.84 20.57 -7.08
N ASP A 420 19.68 20.54 -8.11
CA ASP A 420 19.26 20.80 -9.49
C ASP A 420 18.30 19.73 -10.00
N LEU A 421 18.55 18.45 -9.66
CA LEU A 421 17.64 17.37 -9.95
C LEU A 421 16.29 17.55 -9.24
N ALA A 422 16.29 17.89 -7.96
CA ALA A 422 15.05 18.11 -7.21
C ALA A 422 14.18 19.22 -7.83
N LYS A 423 14.81 20.35 -8.24
CA LYS A 423 14.16 21.44 -8.96
C LYS A 423 13.62 21.00 -10.32
N ALA A 424 14.42 20.27 -11.10
CA ALA A 424 14.01 19.79 -12.41
C ALA A 424 12.79 18.86 -12.34
N LYS A 425 12.67 18.07 -11.26
CA LYS A 425 11.51 17.20 -11.00
C LYS A 425 10.35 17.90 -10.31
N GLY A 426 10.52 19.15 -9.89
CA GLY A 426 9.51 19.92 -9.14
C GLY A 426 9.20 19.36 -7.75
N ASP A 427 10.13 18.62 -7.13
CA ASP A 427 9.94 18.06 -5.78
C ASP A 427 10.35 19.09 -4.71
N LYS A 428 9.39 19.96 -4.39
CA LYS A 428 9.56 21.05 -3.40
C LYS A 428 9.98 20.57 -2.01
N ALA A 429 9.58 19.35 -1.62
CA ALA A 429 9.92 18.80 -0.31
C ALA A 429 11.42 18.47 -0.24
N THR A 430 11.96 17.86 -1.29
CA THR A 430 13.39 17.54 -1.41
C THR A 430 14.20 18.80 -1.59
N GLU A 431 13.73 19.80 -2.35
CA GLU A 431 14.39 21.12 -2.41
C GLU A 431 14.53 21.75 -1.02
N SER A 432 13.46 21.74 -0.22
CA SER A 432 13.49 22.31 1.14
C SER A 432 14.40 21.52 2.08
N PHE A 433 14.49 20.21 1.92
CA PHE A 433 15.36 19.33 2.71
C PHE A 433 16.84 19.59 2.38
N LEU A 434 17.19 19.67 1.11
CA LEU A 434 18.57 19.86 0.64
C LEU A 434 19.14 21.24 0.98
N LYS A 435 18.30 22.25 1.25
CA LYS A 435 18.76 23.58 1.68
C LYS A 435 19.70 23.49 2.88
N TRP A 436 19.39 22.62 3.86
CA TRP A 436 20.25 22.44 5.02
C TRP A 436 21.65 21.96 4.62
N PHE A 437 21.74 21.01 3.68
CA PHE A 437 23.03 20.50 3.19
C PHE A 437 23.79 21.56 2.40
N VAL A 438 23.09 22.40 1.63
CA VAL A 438 23.75 23.53 0.94
C VAL A 438 24.39 24.47 1.95
N ASP A 439 23.69 24.81 3.03
CA ASP A 439 24.21 25.70 4.07
C ASP A 439 25.37 25.02 4.85
N GLU A 440 25.25 23.72 5.15
CA GLU A 440 26.26 22.92 5.86
C GLU A 440 27.56 22.80 5.06
N GLN A 441 27.47 22.46 3.77
CA GLN A 441 28.65 22.25 2.92
C GLN A 441 29.53 23.49 2.77
N VAL A 442 28.96 24.69 2.93
CA VAL A 442 29.75 25.94 2.93
C VAL A 442 30.69 26.00 4.14
N GLU A 443 30.23 25.55 5.31
CA GLU A 443 31.06 25.51 6.52
C GLU A 443 32.06 24.36 6.48
N GLU A 444 31.67 23.18 5.96
CA GLU A 444 32.56 22.02 5.82
C GLU A 444 33.72 22.27 4.85
N GLU A 445 33.45 22.84 3.67
CA GLU A 445 34.52 23.20 2.73
C GLU A 445 35.47 24.24 3.32
N LYS A 446 34.95 25.22 4.05
CA LYS A 446 35.77 26.22 4.73
C LYS A 446 36.65 25.56 5.79
N LEU A 447 36.08 24.68 6.62
CA LEU A 447 36.81 23.93 7.63
C LEU A 447 37.95 23.11 7.01
N ALA A 448 37.66 22.38 5.94
CA ALA A 448 38.64 21.57 5.22
C ALA A 448 39.73 22.44 4.56
N ALA A 449 39.36 23.55 3.93
CA ALA A 449 40.30 24.49 3.32
C ALA A 449 41.24 25.13 4.36
N GLU A 450 40.70 25.56 5.49
CA GLU A 450 41.49 26.13 6.58
C GLU A 450 42.45 25.12 7.19
N LEU A 451 42.01 23.88 7.41
CA LEU A 451 42.87 22.80 7.90
C LEU A 451 44.00 22.53 6.91
N LEU A 452 43.69 22.42 5.62
CA LEU A 452 44.68 22.20 4.56
C LEU A 452 45.71 23.34 4.52
N ALA A 453 45.27 24.59 4.61
CA ALA A 453 46.18 25.74 4.64
C ALA A 453 47.12 25.70 5.86
N LYS A 454 46.60 25.38 7.05
CA LYS A 454 47.39 25.25 8.28
C LYS A 454 48.41 24.11 8.18
N VAL A 455 48.02 22.96 7.62
CA VAL A 455 48.93 21.83 7.41
C VAL A 455 50.03 22.17 6.39
N LYS A 456 49.71 22.90 5.32
CA LYS A 456 50.71 23.38 4.35
C LYS A 456 51.75 24.30 5.00
N LEU A 457 51.32 25.19 5.89
CA LEU A 457 52.21 26.07 6.66
C LEU A 457 53.09 25.30 7.66
N ALA A 458 52.57 24.21 8.23
CA ALA A 458 53.27 23.38 9.22
C ALA A 458 54.15 22.28 8.62
N LYS A 459 54.13 22.08 7.29
CA LYS A 459 54.69 20.90 6.60
C LYS A 459 56.15 20.57 6.98
N ASP A 460 56.99 21.59 7.11
CA ASP A 460 58.43 21.42 7.38
C ASP A 460 58.80 21.68 8.86
N SER A 461 57.81 21.79 9.76
CA SER A 461 58.01 22.08 11.18
C SER A 461 57.23 21.10 12.07
N PRO A 462 57.89 20.06 12.61
CA PRO A 462 57.28 19.12 13.54
C PRO A 462 56.65 19.79 14.77
N ALA A 463 57.25 20.87 15.27
CA ALA A 463 56.71 21.64 16.39
C ALA A 463 55.38 22.36 16.03
N ALA A 464 55.28 22.89 14.81
CA ALA A 464 54.04 23.51 14.33
C ALA A 464 52.94 22.47 14.14
N LEU A 465 53.30 21.27 13.65
CA LEU A 465 52.35 20.17 13.48
C LEU A 465 51.80 19.66 14.82
N LEU A 466 52.65 19.52 15.85
CA LEU A 466 52.21 19.15 17.20
C LEU A 466 51.36 20.24 17.86
N THR A 467 51.62 21.52 17.55
CA THR A 467 50.78 22.62 18.02
C THR A 467 49.39 22.55 17.39
N LEU A 468 49.32 22.26 16.09
CA LEU A 468 48.06 22.08 15.37
C LEU A 468 47.28 20.85 15.89
N ASP A 469 47.98 19.75 16.16
CA ASP A 469 47.40 18.54 16.77
C ASP A 469 46.70 18.88 18.10
N ASN A 470 47.39 19.58 19.01
CA ASN A 470 46.80 19.99 20.29
C ASN A 470 45.55 20.89 20.15
N LEU A 471 45.48 21.72 19.10
CA LEU A 471 44.31 22.55 18.83
C LEU A 471 43.12 21.70 18.34
N LEU A 472 43.38 20.73 17.46
CA LEU A 472 42.34 19.83 16.92
C LEU A 472 41.74 18.93 18.00
N ALA A 473 42.52 18.56 19.02
CA ALA A 473 42.04 17.82 20.19
C ALA A 473 40.94 18.58 20.98
N GLN A 474 40.80 19.89 20.80
CA GLN A 474 39.80 20.71 21.49
C GLN A 474 38.45 20.80 20.75
N ARG A 475 38.34 20.25 19.53
CA ARG A 475 37.08 20.23 18.77
C ARG A 475 36.00 19.51 19.58
N LYS A 476 34.86 20.16 19.78
CA LYS A 476 33.68 19.55 20.41
C LYS A 476 32.81 18.88 19.34
N GLU A 477 32.08 17.84 19.76
CA GLU A 477 31.06 17.14 18.95
C GLU A 477 29.83 17.98 18.63
#